data_AF-A0A3C1M4S8-F1
#
_entry.id   AF-A0A3C1M4S8-F1
#
_cell.length_a   1.000
_cell.length_b   1.000
_cell.length_c   1.000
_cell.angle_alpha   90.00
_cell.angle_beta   90.00
_cell.angle_gamma   90.00
#
_symmetry.space_group_name_H-M   'P 1'
#
loop_
_entity.id
_entity.type
_entity.pdbx_description
1 polymer ?
#
loop_
_entity_poly.entity_id
_entity_poly.type
_entity_poly.pdbx_seq_one_letter_code
_entity_poly.pdbx_strand_id
1 'polypeptide(L)'
;MKIYPLLWFGTLVLAAPAGALPGQPEPVVADWIRTHGVLSPAPHERLLVRKSDTAARRFEFEASATLPGMAAFPGDKANIIRSERLSFFDLANPVTTDRLQETLRSIYGPEIMMDFAGATVVYRYPPATIPPESTLGLIRGEIRTGSSFGYWWEQVERAPGQPHSGRLVIFEKANADKIQAEIARRYPNP
;
A
#
# COMPACT_ATOMS: atom_id res chain seq x y z
N MET A 1 31.56 -28.88 -41.16
CA MET A 1 30.68 -28.76 -39.98
C MET A 1 31.23 -27.62 -39.12
N LYS A 2 30.52 -26.49 -39.03
CA LYS A 2 30.96 -25.30 -38.26
C LYS A 2 29.93 -25.06 -37.15
N ILE A 3 30.37 -25.11 -35.90
CA ILE A 3 29.54 -24.85 -34.71
C ILE A 3 29.77 -23.39 -34.33
N TYR A 4 28.71 -22.58 -34.31
CA TYR A 4 28.73 -21.25 -33.74
C TYR A 4 28.13 -21.30 -32.33
N PRO A 5 28.80 -20.78 -31.29
CA PRO A 5 28.17 -20.64 -29.99
C PRO A 5 27.23 -19.44 -30.02
N LEU A 6 25.95 -19.68 -29.78
CA LEU A 6 24.96 -18.63 -29.56
C LEU A 6 25.16 -18.10 -28.13
N LEU A 7 25.87 -16.98 -28.00
CA LEU A 7 25.98 -16.23 -26.75
C LEU A 7 24.62 -15.59 -26.43
N TRP A 8 23.93 -16.18 -25.47
CA TRP A 8 22.69 -15.66 -24.91
C TRP A 8 23.02 -14.47 -24.00
N PHE A 9 22.83 -13.25 -24.49
CA PHE A 9 22.84 -12.05 -23.64
C PHE A 9 21.53 -12.02 -22.86
N GLY A 10 21.55 -12.58 -21.64
CA GLY A 10 20.51 -12.31 -20.65
C GLY A 10 20.58 -10.84 -20.26
N THR A 11 19.57 -10.06 -20.65
CA THR A 11 19.41 -8.68 -20.18
C THR A 11 19.09 -8.70 -18.70
N LEU A 12 20.08 -8.39 -17.86
CA LEU A 12 19.87 -8.09 -16.45
C LEU A 12 19.09 -6.77 -16.38
N VAL A 13 17.77 -6.86 -16.22
CA VAL A 13 16.97 -5.70 -15.83
C VAL A 13 17.30 -5.44 -14.36
N LEU A 14 18.23 -4.52 -14.10
CA LEU A 14 18.36 -3.95 -12.76
C LEU A 14 17.05 -3.24 -12.44
N ALA A 15 16.29 -3.78 -11.48
CA ALA A 15 15.18 -3.07 -10.88
C ALA A 15 15.75 -1.78 -10.29
N ALA A 16 15.28 -0.63 -10.79
CA ALA A 16 15.60 0.64 -10.16
C ALA A 16 15.11 0.58 -8.70
N PRO A 17 15.90 1.05 -7.72
CA PRO A 17 15.40 1.13 -6.35
C PRO A 17 14.10 1.93 -6.35
N ALA A 18 13.05 1.42 -5.71
CA ALA A 18 11.78 2.12 -5.61
C ALA A 18 12.03 3.48 -4.91
N GLY A 19 11.99 4.56 -5.69
CA GLY A 19 12.28 5.92 -5.22
C GLY A 19 11.20 6.49 -4.30
N ALA A 20 10.04 5.86 -4.22
CA ALA A 20 8.99 6.15 -3.26
C ALA A 20 8.79 4.98 -2.31
N LEU A 21 9.34 5.15 -1.11
CA LEU A 21 9.03 4.37 0.07
C LEU A 21 9.08 5.31 1.29
N PRO A 22 8.34 4.99 2.37
CA PRO A 22 8.47 5.71 3.62
C PRO A 22 9.93 5.85 4.07
N GLY A 23 10.30 7.07 4.49
CA GLY A 23 11.66 7.46 4.86
C GLY A 23 12.35 8.35 3.81
N GLN A 24 11.79 8.48 2.61
CA GLN A 24 12.35 9.33 1.55
C GLN A 24 11.91 10.80 1.65
N PRO A 25 12.74 11.76 1.18
CA PRO A 25 12.34 13.16 1.08
C PRO A 25 11.19 13.39 0.09
N GLU A 26 10.29 14.31 0.42
CA GLU A 26 9.13 14.67 -0.42
C GLU A 26 9.49 15.00 -1.88
N PRO A 27 10.57 15.75 -2.20
CA PRO A 27 10.93 16.02 -3.59
C PRO A 27 11.31 14.75 -4.36
N VAL A 28 12.01 13.81 -3.73
CA VAL A 28 12.41 12.53 -4.33
C VAL A 28 11.18 11.70 -4.66
N VAL A 29 10.25 11.60 -3.71
CA VAL A 29 8.99 10.88 -3.89
C VAL A 29 8.14 11.53 -4.98
N ALA A 30 8.02 12.86 -4.99
CA ALA A 30 7.28 13.59 -6.02
C ALA A 30 7.85 13.37 -7.43
N ASP A 31 9.18 13.38 -7.59
CA ASP A 31 9.82 13.11 -8.88
C ASP A 31 9.66 11.66 -9.35
N TRP A 32 9.71 10.71 -8.41
CA TRP A 32 9.39 9.31 -8.69
C TRP A 32 7.93 9.19 -9.18
N ILE A 33 6.95 9.75 -8.46
CA ILE A 33 5.53 9.71 -8.84
C ILE A 33 5.33 10.28 -10.24
N ARG A 34 5.92 11.45 -10.52
CA ARG A 34 5.79 12.17 -11.80
C ARG A 34 6.23 11.34 -13.00
N THR A 35 7.22 10.47 -12.81
CA THR A 35 7.78 9.63 -13.87
C THR A 35 7.26 8.19 -13.83
N HIS A 36 6.41 7.85 -12.86
CA HIS A 36 5.96 6.49 -12.62
C HIS A 36 4.89 6.04 -13.63
N GLY A 37 5.22 5.09 -14.50
CA GLY A 37 4.33 4.65 -15.58
C GLY A 37 2.97 4.11 -15.10
N VAL A 38 2.93 3.40 -13.97
CA VAL A 38 1.68 2.85 -13.41
C VAL A 38 0.83 3.91 -12.71
N LEU A 39 1.45 4.89 -12.05
CA LEU A 39 0.69 5.96 -11.38
C LEU A 39 0.23 7.00 -12.40
N SER A 40 1.06 7.32 -13.40
CA SER A 40 0.76 8.23 -14.52
C SER A 40 -0.04 9.46 -14.07
N PRO A 41 0.54 10.29 -13.17
CA PRO A 41 -0.17 11.42 -12.57
C PRO A 41 -0.56 12.47 -13.62
N ALA A 42 -1.67 13.18 -13.38
CA ALA A 42 -1.99 14.37 -14.14
C ALA A 42 -0.97 15.50 -13.84
N PRO A 43 -0.81 16.51 -14.72
CA PRO A 43 0.21 17.56 -14.53
C PRO A 43 0.13 18.36 -13.21
N HIS A 44 -1.04 18.38 -12.56
CA HIS A 44 -1.26 19.07 -11.29
C HIS A 44 -1.18 18.13 -10.07
N GLU A 45 -1.10 16.82 -10.30
CA GLU A 45 -0.95 15.83 -9.26
C GLU A 45 0.52 15.67 -8.89
N ARG A 46 0.80 15.56 -7.60
CA ARG A 46 2.17 15.51 -7.07
C ARG A 46 2.36 14.38 -6.08
N LEU A 47 1.86 14.53 -4.85
CA LEU A 47 1.88 13.48 -3.83
C LEU A 47 0.58 12.69 -3.75
N LEU A 48 -0.46 13.17 -4.44
CA LEU A 48 -1.78 12.58 -4.50
C LEU A 48 -2.13 12.35 -5.95
N VAL A 49 -2.36 11.09 -6.30
CA VAL A 49 -2.69 10.65 -7.66
C VAL A 49 -4.02 9.93 -7.62
N ARG A 50 -4.96 10.37 -8.45
CA ARG A 50 -6.30 9.80 -8.54
C ARG A 50 -6.51 9.23 -9.93
N LYS A 51 -6.86 7.96 -9.97
CA LYS A 51 -7.24 7.26 -11.20
C LYS A 51 -8.67 6.77 -11.11
N SER A 52 -9.38 6.91 -12.23
CA SER A 52 -10.74 6.44 -12.36
C SER A 52 -10.88 5.84 -13.76
N ASP A 53 -10.86 4.50 -13.84
CA ASP A 53 -11.13 3.80 -15.11
C ASP A 53 -12.61 4.00 -15.49
N THR A 54 -13.50 3.96 -14.49
CA THR A 54 -14.93 4.28 -14.60
C THR A 54 -15.42 4.87 -13.28
N ALA A 55 -16.62 5.45 -13.23
CA ALA A 55 -17.23 5.87 -11.97
C ALA A 55 -17.35 4.72 -10.95
N ALA A 56 -17.38 3.47 -11.44
CA ALA A 56 -17.49 2.22 -10.69
C ALA A 56 -16.15 1.64 -10.20
N ARG A 57 -15.00 2.14 -10.69
CA ARG A 57 -13.66 1.64 -10.36
C ARG A 57 -12.69 2.80 -10.21
N ARG A 58 -12.26 3.05 -8.97
CA ARG A 58 -11.38 4.16 -8.61
C ARG A 58 -10.18 3.65 -7.84
N PHE A 59 -9.06 4.32 -8.05
CA PHE A 59 -7.81 4.10 -7.37
C PHE A 59 -7.26 5.46 -6.93
N GLU A 60 -6.70 5.52 -5.72
CA GLU A 60 -6.00 6.69 -5.23
C GLU A 60 -4.69 6.27 -4.57
N PHE A 61 -3.61 6.96 -4.93
CA PHE A 61 -2.33 6.88 -4.28
C PHE A 61 -2.06 8.20 -3.55
N GLU A 62 -1.62 8.15 -2.31
CA GLU A 62 -1.20 9.33 -1.54
C GLU A 62 0.11 9.06 -0.81
N ALA A 63 1.10 9.92 -0.98
CA ALA A 63 2.30 9.98 -0.15
C ALA A 63 2.17 11.12 0.88
N SER A 64 2.46 10.85 2.16
CA SER A 64 2.29 11.81 3.25
C SER A 64 3.50 11.85 4.18
N ALA A 65 3.84 13.05 4.63
CA ALA A 65 4.82 13.27 5.71
C ALA A 65 4.27 12.94 7.12
N THR A 66 3.00 12.53 7.22
CA THR A 66 2.37 12.12 8.47
C THR A 66 2.08 10.63 8.49
N LEU A 67 1.88 10.10 9.68
CA LEU A 67 1.31 8.77 9.88
C LEU A 67 -0.20 8.89 10.11
N PRO A 68 -1.01 7.89 9.73
CA PRO A 68 -2.44 7.91 10.01
C PRO A 68 -2.73 8.07 11.51
N GLY A 69 -3.65 8.98 11.85
CA GLY A 69 -4.05 9.26 13.22
C GLY A 69 -3.02 10.02 14.06
N MET A 70 -1.91 10.49 13.46
CA MET A 70 -0.85 11.21 14.17
C MET A 70 -0.69 12.65 13.68
N ALA A 71 -0.24 13.52 14.59
CA ALA A 71 0.15 14.87 14.25
C ALA A 71 1.38 14.89 13.33
N ALA A 72 1.55 15.99 12.60
CA ALA A 72 2.71 16.18 11.74
C ALA A 72 4.02 16.22 12.56
N PHE A 73 5.08 15.66 11.99
CA PHE A 73 6.41 15.71 12.60
C PHE A 73 6.98 17.14 12.49
N PRO A 74 7.51 17.73 13.57
CA PRO A 74 8.04 19.08 13.54
C PRO A 74 9.44 19.16 12.91
N GLY A 75 9.82 20.36 12.47
CA GLY A 75 11.19 20.72 12.12
C GLY A 75 11.71 20.11 10.81
N ASP A 76 12.98 19.74 10.81
CA ASP A 76 13.72 19.12 9.70
C ASP A 76 13.10 17.81 9.20
N LYS A 77 12.30 17.14 10.04
CA LYS A 77 11.59 15.90 9.73
C LYS A 77 10.28 16.08 8.98
N ALA A 78 9.79 17.32 8.81
CA ALA A 78 8.52 17.61 8.17
C ALA A 78 8.50 17.30 6.66
N ASN A 79 9.67 17.26 6.01
CA ASN A 79 9.80 17.04 4.56
C ASN A 79 10.10 15.57 4.18
N ILE A 80 9.90 14.64 5.11
CA ILE A 80 10.13 13.20 4.90
C ILE A 80 8.79 12.50 4.80
N ILE A 81 8.56 11.75 3.74
CA ILE A 81 7.38 10.90 3.58
C ILE A 81 7.43 9.78 4.62
N ARG A 82 6.39 9.65 5.43
CA ARG A 82 6.26 8.68 6.53
C ARG A 82 5.29 7.57 6.23
N SER A 83 4.34 7.84 5.32
CA SER A 83 3.41 6.83 4.86
C SER A 83 3.01 7.04 3.41
N GLU A 84 2.66 5.94 2.77
CA GLU A 84 2.07 5.91 1.44
C GLU A 84 0.79 5.06 1.49
N ARG A 85 -0.29 5.59 0.93
CA ARG A 85 -1.63 5.03 0.99
C ARG A 85 -2.14 4.69 -0.40
N LEU A 86 -2.57 3.45 -0.56
CA LEU A 86 -3.32 2.95 -1.71
C LEU A 86 -4.78 2.77 -1.30
N SER A 87 -5.70 3.44 -1.98
CA SER A 87 -7.14 3.26 -1.79
C SER A 87 -7.80 2.73 -3.04
N PHE A 88 -8.67 1.76 -2.86
CA PHE A 88 -9.39 1.05 -3.92
C PHE A 88 -10.89 1.18 -3.69
N PHE A 89 -11.62 1.42 -4.77
CA PHE A 89 -13.07 1.34 -4.80
C PHE A 89 -13.49 0.61 -6.08
N ASP A 90 -14.31 -0.43 -5.93
CA ASP A 90 -14.76 -1.25 -7.05
C ASP A 90 -16.18 -1.78 -6.78
N LEU A 91 -17.12 -1.46 -7.67
CA LEU A 91 -18.52 -1.91 -7.53
C LEU A 91 -18.74 -3.39 -7.86
N ALA A 92 -17.86 -3.99 -8.66
CA ALA A 92 -18.09 -5.32 -9.21
C ALA A 92 -17.14 -6.38 -8.64
N ASN A 93 -15.90 -6.00 -8.32
CA ASN A 93 -14.85 -6.94 -7.97
C ASN A 93 -14.34 -6.71 -6.54
N PRO A 94 -14.26 -7.76 -5.71
CA PRO A 94 -13.60 -7.69 -4.42
C PRO A 94 -12.16 -7.17 -4.51
N VAL A 95 -11.74 -6.44 -3.49
CA VAL A 95 -10.33 -6.06 -3.32
C VAL A 95 -9.66 -7.15 -2.48
N THR A 96 -9.26 -8.24 -3.14
CA THR A 96 -8.63 -9.39 -2.49
C THR A 96 -7.16 -9.11 -2.14
N THR A 97 -6.58 -9.93 -1.27
CA THR A 97 -5.14 -9.92 -0.97
C THR A 97 -4.30 -10.13 -2.23
N ASP A 98 -4.70 -11.01 -3.15
CA ASP A 98 -3.96 -11.26 -4.39
C ASP A 98 -3.95 -10.05 -5.30
N ARG A 99 -5.11 -9.37 -5.44
CA ARG A 99 -5.21 -8.12 -6.20
C ARG A 99 -4.34 -7.02 -5.57
N LEU A 100 -4.25 -6.99 -4.25
CA LEU A 100 -3.39 -6.07 -3.53
C LEU A 100 -1.90 -6.36 -3.79
N GLN A 101 -1.48 -7.63 -3.72
CA GLN A 101 -0.10 -8.04 -4.03
C GLN A 101 0.28 -7.70 -5.48
N GLU A 102 -0.63 -7.93 -6.44
CA GLU A 102 -0.40 -7.53 -7.83
C GLU A 102 -0.24 -6.02 -7.97
N THR A 103 -1.07 -5.25 -7.27
CA THR A 103 -0.96 -3.79 -7.28
C THR A 103 0.38 -3.34 -6.70
N LEU A 104 0.81 -3.92 -5.57
CA LEU A 104 2.11 -3.64 -4.97
C LEU A 104 3.26 -3.96 -5.93
N ARG A 105 3.20 -5.10 -6.62
CA ARG A 105 4.22 -5.48 -7.61
C ARG A 105 4.27 -4.49 -8.77
N SER A 106 3.12 -4.03 -9.24
CA SER A 106 3.01 -3.09 -10.35
C SER A 106 3.52 -1.70 -9.98
N ILE A 107 3.21 -1.22 -8.77
CA ILE A 107 3.60 0.12 -8.31
C ILE A 107 5.05 0.16 -7.82
N TYR A 108 5.48 -0.83 -7.04
CA TYR A 108 6.76 -0.77 -6.33
C TYR A 108 7.77 -1.84 -6.76
N GLY A 109 7.35 -2.83 -7.54
CA GLY A 109 8.17 -3.97 -7.91
C GLY A 109 8.04 -5.17 -6.95
N PRO A 110 8.73 -6.28 -7.28
CA PRO A 110 8.58 -7.55 -6.57
C PRO A 110 9.06 -7.49 -5.12
N GLU A 111 10.03 -6.64 -4.77
CA GLU A 111 10.59 -6.57 -3.43
C GLU A 111 9.55 -6.17 -2.38
N ILE A 112 8.80 -5.10 -2.64
CA ILE A 112 7.76 -4.60 -1.72
C ILE A 112 6.56 -5.53 -1.67
N MET A 113 6.21 -6.15 -2.81
CA MET A 113 5.19 -7.20 -2.83
C MET A 113 5.59 -8.39 -1.93
N MET A 114 6.84 -8.85 -2.02
CA MET A 114 7.35 -9.94 -1.18
C MET A 114 7.46 -9.53 0.29
N ASP A 115 7.89 -8.30 0.60
CA ASP A 115 7.95 -7.79 1.97
C ASP A 115 6.56 -7.77 2.62
N PHE A 116 5.53 -7.34 1.88
CA PHE A 116 4.13 -7.40 2.32
C PHE A 116 3.61 -8.84 2.46
N ALA A 117 3.88 -9.70 1.48
CA ALA A 117 3.40 -11.08 1.47
C ALA A 117 4.01 -11.92 2.61
N GLY A 118 5.28 -11.67 2.94
CA GLY A 118 5.99 -12.30 4.06
C GLY A 118 5.80 -11.60 5.41
N ALA A 119 5.04 -10.50 5.47
CA ALA A 119 4.86 -9.73 6.70
C ALA A 119 4.01 -10.47 7.74
N THR A 120 4.47 -10.44 8.99
CA THR A 120 3.75 -11.05 10.12
C THR A 120 2.61 -10.15 10.57
N VAL A 121 1.40 -10.70 10.72
CA VAL A 121 0.26 -9.97 11.30
C VAL A 121 0.52 -9.76 12.80
N VAL A 122 0.59 -8.51 13.25
CA VAL A 122 0.80 -8.13 14.66
C VAL A 122 -0.48 -7.65 15.34
N TYR A 123 -1.47 -7.21 14.56
CA TYR A 123 -2.78 -6.81 15.07
C TYR A 123 -3.87 -7.05 14.02
N ARG A 124 -5.07 -7.43 14.45
CA ARG A 124 -6.25 -7.59 13.60
C ARG A 124 -7.48 -7.09 14.34
N TYR A 125 -8.40 -6.47 13.60
CA TYR A 125 -9.71 -6.06 14.06
C TYR A 125 -10.77 -6.30 12.98
N PRO A 126 -12.01 -6.69 13.35
CA PRO A 126 -12.36 -7.23 14.66
C PRO A 126 -11.52 -8.48 14.99
N PRO A 127 -11.47 -8.92 16.25
CA PRO A 127 -10.71 -10.10 16.61
C PRO A 127 -11.23 -11.34 15.86
N ALA A 128 -10.34 -12.30 15.59
CA ALA A 128 -10.66 -13.48 14.78
C ALA A 128 -11.74 -14.39 15.40
N THR A 129 -12.13 -14.13 16.65
CA THR A 129 -13.21 -14.81 17.37
C THR A 129 -14.60 -14.38 16.92
N ILE A 130 -14.75 -13.27 16.19
CA ILE A 130 -16.05 -12.84 15.66
C ILE A 130 -16.39 -13.68 14.41
N PRO A 131 -17.57 -14.34 14.36
CA PRO A 131 -17.97 -15.15 13.20
C PRO A 131 -18.06 -14.32 11.91
N PRO A 132 -17.57 -14.81 10.76
CA PRO A 132 -17.55 -14.07 9.49
C PRO A 132 -18.93 -13.55 9.06
N GLU A 133 -19.99 -14.35 9.29
CA GLU A 133 -21.37 -13.99 9.00
C GLU A 133 -21.89 -12.78 9.78
N SER A 134 -21.29 -12.47 10.93
CA SER A 134 -21.58 -11.28 11.74
C SER A 134 -20.74 -10.06 11.31
N THR A 135 -19.89 -10.19 10.27
CA THR A 135 -18.96 -9.13 9.85
C THR A 135 -19.35 -8.39 8.56
N LEU A 136 -20.51 -8.70 7.98
CA LEU A 136 -21.06 -7.95 6.84
C LEU A 136 -21.23 -6.47 7.21
N GLY A 137 -20.63 -5.59 6.40
CA GLY A 137 -20.63 -4.15 6.63
C GLY A 137 -19.58 -3.67 7.64
N LEU A 138 -18.84 -4.58 8.29
CA LEU A 138 -17.75 -4.21 9.19
C LEU A 138 -16.46 -3.92 8.42
N ILE A 139 -15.69 -3.00 8.96
CA ILE A 139 -14.30 -2.78 8.56
C ILE A 139 -13.47 -3.89 9.18
N ARG A 140 -12.74 -4.62 8.35
CA ARG A 140 -11.70 -5.54 8.79
C ARG A 140 -10.35 -4.97 8.45
N GLY A 141 -9.46 -4.94 9.43
CA GLY A 141 -8.10 -4.48 9.23
C GLY A 141 -7.07 -5.38 9.87
N GLU A 142 -5.87 -5.32 9.31
CA GLU A 142 -4.68 -6.00 9.78
C GLU A 142 -3.50 -5.02 9.78
N ILE A 143 -2.72 -5.05 10.84
CA ILE A 143 -1.39 -4.46 10.88
C ILE A 143 -0.40 -5.60 10.71
N ARG A 144 0.52 -5.44 9.77
CA ARG A 144 1.57 -6.38 9.48
C ARG A 144 2.94 -5.72 9.56
N THR A 145 3.94 -6.50 9.90
CA THR A 145 5.34 -6.06 9.95
C THR A 145 6.19 -6.93 9.05
N GLY A 146 6.72 -6.34 7.99
CA GLY A 146 7.66 -6.96 7.07
C GLY A 146 9.11 -6.90 7.56
N SER A 147 10.02 -7.29 6.69
CA SER A 147 11.46 -7.09 6.89
C SER A 147 11.81 -5.60 6.88
N SER A 148 11.23 -4.83 5.95
CA SER A 148 11.59 -3.44 5.68
C SER A 148 10.52 -2.45 6.14
N PHE A 149 9.24 -2.75 5.92
CA PHE A 149 8.14 -1.81 6.21
C PHE A 149 7.08 -2.38 7.15
N GLY A 150 6.27 -1.47 7.69
CA GLY A 150 4.99 -1.80 8.30
C GLY A 150 3.86 -1.58 7.30
N TYR A 151 2.81 -2.37 7.44
CA TYR A 151 1.66 -2.37 6.55
C TYR A 151 0.38 -2.34 7.36
N TRP A 152 -0.55 -1.48 6.96
CA TRP A 152 -1.89 -1.45 7.51
C TRP A 152 -2.89 -1.66 6.38
N TRP A 153 -3.48 -2.84 6.33
CA TRP A 153 -4.48 -3.22 5.35
C TRP A 153 -5.86 -3.15 5.97
N GLU A 154 -6.79 -2.48 5.31
CA GLU A 154 -8.22 -2.47 5.65
C GLU A 154 -9.06 -2.81 4.44
N GLN A 155 -10.15 -3.52 4.69
CA GLN A 155 -11.20 -3.79 3.73
C GLN A 155 -12.56 -3.73 4.41
N VAL A 156 -13.57 -3.30 3.68
CA VAL A 156 -14.96 -3.43 4.13
C VAL A 156 -15.53 -4.71 3.53
N GLU A 157 -15.93 -5.65 4.38
CA GLU A 157 -16.66 -6.81 3.87
C GLU A 157 -18.09 -6.41 3.54
N ARG A 158 -18.54 -6.84 2.37
CA ARG A 158 -19.80 -6.41 1.79
C ARG A 158 -20.51 -7.61 1.20
N ALA A 159 -21.85 -7.58 1.28
CA ALA A 159 -22.68 -8.57 0.62
C ALA A 159 -22.48 -8.53 -0.91
N PRO A 160 -22.75 -9.62 -1.64
CA PRO A 160 -22.71 -9.62 -3.10
C PRO A 160 -23.52 -8.45 -3.70
N GLY A 161 -22.94 -7.71 -4.64
CA GLY A 161 -23.57 -6.56 -5.29
C GLY A 161 -23.39 -5.21 -4.58
N GLN A 162 -22.63 -5.14 -3.48
CA GLN A 162 -22.26 -3.88 -2.82
C GLN A 162 -20.82 -3.46 -3.15
N PRO A 163 -20.51 -2.14 -3.16
CA PRO A 163 -19.17 -1.62 -3.43
C PRO A 163 -18.11 -2.20 -2.50
N HIS A 164 -17.08 -2.80 -3.07
CA HIS A 164 -15.89 -3.20 -2.35
C HIS A 164 -14.95 -2.01 -2.21
N SER A 165 -14.43 -1.82 -0.99
CA SER A 165 -13.41 -0.81 -0.73
C SER A 165 -12.27 -1.40 0.07
N GLY A 166 -11.06 -0.99 -0.26
CA GLY A 166 -9.84 -1.44 0.37
C GLY A 166 -8.87 -0.29 0.53
N ARG A 167 -8.05 -0.33 1.58
CA ARG A 167 -7.03 0.65 1.86
C ARG A 167 -5.79 -0.03 2.40
N LEU A 168 -4.65 0.15 1.73
CA LEU A 168 -3.35 -0.24 2.26
C LEU A 168 -2.55 1.01 2.59
N VAL A 169 -1.96 1.06 3.78
CA VAL A 169 -0.94 2.06 4.15
C VAL A 169 0.39 1.35 4.37
N ILE A 170 1.42 1.79 3.67
CA ILE A 170 2.82 1.42 3.89
C ILE A 170 3.44 2.51 4.74
N PHE A 171 4.16 2.14 5.80
CA PHE A 171 4.80 3.09 6.70
C PHE A 171 6.15 2.58 7.20
N GLU A 172 6.98 3.47 7.74
CA GLU A 172 8.26 3.09 8.33
C GLU A 172 8.06 2.07 9.45
N LYS A 173 8.72 0.91 9.35
CA LYS A 173 8.58 -0.20 10.32
C LYS A 173 8.76 0.22 11.78
N ALA A 174 9.66 1.17 12.05
CA ALA A 174 9.91 1.71 13.39
C ALA A 174 8.67 2.34 14.06
N ASN A 175 7.62 2.65 13.29
CA ASN A 175 6.37 3.21 13.80
C ASN A 175 5.26 2.17 13.99
N ALA A 176 5.52 0.87 13.79
CA ALA A 176 4.51 -0.19 13.91
C ALA A 176 3.78 -0.18 15.26
N ASP A 177 4.50 -0.12 16.38
CA ASP A 177 3.88 -0.11 17.71
C ASP A 177 2.99 1.11 17.94
N LYS A 178 3.43 2.27 17.43
CA LYS A 178 2.65 3.52 17.54
C LYS A 178 1.37 3.47 16.71
N ILE A 179 1.47 2.96 15.47
CA ILE A 179 0.33 2.76 14.58
C ILE A 179 -0.65 1.75 15.18
N GLN A 180 -0.13 0.66 15.75
CA GLN A 180 -0.94 -0.33 16.45
C GLN A 180 -1.68 0.28 17.64
N ALA A 181 -1.01 1.04 18.49
CA ALA A 181 -1.64 1.70 19.62
C ALA A 181 -2.75 2.66 19.16
N GLU A 182 -2.52 3.43 18.09
CA GLU A 182 -3.53 4.32 17.52
C GLU A 182 -4.74 3.57 16.98
N ILE A 183 -4.51 2.50 16.21
CA ILE A 183 -5.58 1.68 15.65
C ILE A 183 -6.36 0.95 16.76
N ALA A 184 -5.69 0.45 17.79
CA ALA A 184 -6.34 -0.18 18.93
C ALA A 184 -7.22 0.79 19.74
N ARG A 185 -6.85 2.09 19.79
CA ARG A 185 -7.73 3.13 20.36
C ARG A 185 -8.98 3.37 19.51
N ARG A 186 -8.83 3.32 18.18
CA ARG A 186 -9.91 3.56 17.22
C ARG A 186 -10.86 2.37 17.06
N TYR A 187 -10.32 1.16 17.10
CA TYR A 187 -11.01 -0.11 16.94
C TYR A 187 -10.66 -1.03 18.11
N PRO A 188 -11.16 -0.74 19.32
CA PRO A 188 -10.86 -1.56 20.49
C PRO A 188 -11.38 -2.99 20.28
N ASN A 189 -10.51 -3.97 20.50
CA ASN A 189 -10.94 -5.35 20.65
C ASN A 189 -11.61 -5.48 22.02
N PRO A 190 -12.89 -5.90 22.10
CA PRO A 190 -13.57 -6.14 23.36
C PRO A 190 -12.95 -7.30 24.16
#